data_AF-A0AAW1CT68-F1
#
_entry.id   AF-A0AAW1CT68-F1
#
_cell.length_a   1.000
_cell.length_b   1.000
_cell.length_c   1.000
_cell.angle_alpha   90.00
_cell.angle_beta   90.00
_cell.angle_gamma   90.00
#
_symmetry.space_group_name_H-M   'P 1'
#
loop_
_entity.id
_entity.type
_entity.pdbx_description
1 polymer ?
#
loop_
_entity_poly.entity_id
_entity_poly.type
_entity_poly.pdbx_seq_one_letter_code
_entity_poly.pdbx_strand_id
1 'polypeptide(L)'
;MAEILKKYHPRMVDLHNYPAANSFGNKLKNWETLNNKVLIPLGLGQSDKFLKDVAAGVKGTVEQLLYIIKYKVDEAKKKEEEEIEQGILYSYSEEVISHEDETFPSTVSLSEFKNMKSLLNKKEEEIASLSGKVKHLEALITLKDQRIEDLIAQVNRCTCFKNTLTQWNSE
;
A
#
# COMPACT_ATOMS: atom_id res chain seq x y z
N MET A 1 -18.64 -1.57 -7.76
CA MET A 1 -18.42 -2.86 -7.07
C MET A 1 -17.08 -3.49 -7.41
N ALA A 2 -16.81 -3.80 -8.68
CA ALA A 2 -15.56 -4.43 -9.10
C ALA A 2 -14.32 -3.62 -8.68
N GLU A 3 -14.34 -2.29 -8.83
CA GLU A 3 -13.25 -1.41 -8.37
C GLU A 3 -12.93 -1.54 -6.88
N ILE A 4 -13.96 -1.63 -6.04
CA ILE A 4 -13.79 -1.81 -4.58
C ILE A 4 -13.11 -3.14 -4.31
N LEU A 5 -13.57 -4.22 -4.95
CA LEU A 5 -12.97 -5.55 -4.80
C LEU A 5 -11.55 -5.61 -5.39
N LYS A 6 -11.24 -4.86 -6.45
CA LYS A 6 -9.89 -4.75 -7.02
C LYS A 6 -8.90 -4.16 -6.03
N LYS A 7 -9.34 -3.21 -5.19
CA LYS A 7 -8.49 -2.60 -4.15
C LYS A 7 -8.01 -3.62 -3.11
N TYR A 8 -8.86 -4.56 -2.72
CA TYR A 8 -8.54 -5.58 -1.70
C TYR A 8 -7.99 -6.89 -2.29
N HIS A 9 -8.44 -7.28 -3.49
CA HIS A 9 -8.04 -8.50 -4.17
C HIS A 9 -7.58 -8.22 -5.62
N PRO A 10 -6.44 -7.53 -5.81
CA PRO A 10 -6.01 -7.04 -7.11
C PRO A 10 -5.76 -8.14 -8.14
N ARG A 11 -5.44 -9.37 -7.72
CA ARG A 11 -5.21 -10.51 -8.63
C ARG A 11 -6.50 -11.21 -9.08
N MET A 12 -7.59 -11.07 -8.33
CA MET A 12 -8.84 -11.79 -8.59
C MET A 12 -9.81 -11.00 -9.46
N VAL A 13 -9.74 -9.67 -9.39
CA VAL A 13 -10.60 -8.80 -10.17
C VAL A 13 -9.85 -8.30 -11.38
N ASP A 14 -10.43 -8.47 -12.56
CA ASP A 14 -9.95 -7.81 -13.76
C ASP A 14 -11.06 -6.92 -14.35
N LEU A 15 -10.80 -5.60 -14.34
CA LEU A 15 -11.80 -4.58 -14.65
C LEU A 15 -12.26 -4.64 -16.11
N HIS A 16 -11.45 -5.19 -17.03
CA HIS A 16 -11.88 -5.35 -18.42
C HIS A 16 -13.08 -6.30 -18.58
N ASN A 17 -13.32 -7.19 -17.60
CA ASN A 17 -14.46 -8.10 -17.62
C ASN A 17 -15.79 -7.44 -17.23
N TYR A 18 -15.78 -6.19 -16.77
CA TYR A 18 -16.95 -5.51 -16.21
C TYR A 18 -17.19 -4.14 -16.86
N PRO A 19 -17.49 -4.11 -18.18
CA PRO A 19 -17.76 -2.85 -18.88
C PRO A 19 -19.01 -2.15 -18.32
N ALA A 20 -19.04 -0.82 -18.42
CA ALA A 20 -20.21 -0.03 -18.02
C ALA A 20 -21.46 -0.49 -18.80
N ALA A 21 -22.54 -0.75 -18.08
CA ALA A 21 -23.76 -1.33 -18.63
C ALA A 21 -25.00 -0.64 -18.07
N ASN A 22 -25.89 -0.20 -18.96
CA ASN A 22 -27.16 0.44 -18.59
C ASN A 22 -28.36 -0.51 -18.69
N SER A 23 -28.29 -1.54 -19.54
CA SER A 23 -29.35 -2.53 -19.68
C SER A 23 -29.32 -3.53 -18.54
N PHE A 24 -30.51 -3.97 -18.09
CA PHE A 24 -30.64 -4.98 -17.04
C PHE A 24 -29.87 -6.27 -17.37
N GLY A 25 -30.02 -6.79 -18.59
CA GLY A 25 -29.34 -8.03 -19.00
C GLY A 25 -27.81 -7.94 -18.97
N ASN A 26 -27.23 -6.80 -19.37
CA ASN A 26 -25.78 -6.62 -19.32
C ASN A 26 -25.29 -6.41 -17.88
N LYS A 27 -26.05 -5.68 -17.05
CA LYS A 27 -25.77 -5.59 -15.61
C LYS A 27 -25.79 -6.96 -14.95
N LEU A 28 -26.79 -7.78 -15.24
CA LEU A 28 -26.91 -9.13 -14.70
C LEU A 28 -25.72 -10.01 -15.11
N LYS A 29 -25.33 -10.01 -16.39
CA LYS A 29 -24.13 -10.73 -16.86
C LYS A 29 -22.85 -10.28 -16.14
N ASN A 30 -22.70 -8.98 -15.92
CA ASN A 30 -21.57 -8.45 -15.16
C ASN A 30 -21.59 -8.97 -13.71
N TRP A 31 -22.76 -9.00 -13.08
CA TRP A 31 -22.94 -9.52 -11.72
C TRP A 31 -22.71 -11.03 -11.61
N GLU A 32 -23.19 -11.82 -12.57
CA GLU A 32 -22.93 -13.27 -12.66
C GLU A 32 -21.43 -13.56 -12.84
N THR A 33 -20.77 -12.79 -13.72
CA THR A 33 -19.32 -12.90 -13.93
C THR A 33 -18.57 -12.57 -12.65
N LEU A 34 -18.98 -11.52 -11.93
CA LEU A 34 -18.36 -11.12 -10.67
C LEU A 34 -18.59 -12.18 -9.60
N ASN A 35 -19.79 -12.76 -9.55
CA ASN A 35 -20.12 -13.84 -8.62
C ASN A 35 -19.22 -15.05 -8.84
N ASN A 36 -19.11 -15.51 -10.08
CA ASN A 36 -18.36 -16.73 -10.41
C ASN A 36 -16.84 -16.55 -10.28
N LYS A 37 -16.30 -15.43 -10.73
CA LYS A 37 -14.85 -15.19 -10.75
C LYS A 37 -14.31 -14.66 -9.42
N VAL A 38 -15.14 -14.00 -8.61
CA VAL A 38 -14.66 -13.25 -7.43
C VAL A 38 -15.42 -13.65 -6.18
N LEU A 39 -16.75 -13.53 -6.15
CA LEU A 39 -17.50 -13.74 -4.89
C LEU A 39 -17.48 -15.20 -4.43
N ILE A 40 -17.71 -16.17 -5.32
CA ILE A 40 -17.67 -17.60 -4.97
C ILE A 40 -16.28 -18.00 -4.45
N PRO A 41 -15.16 -17.67 -5.14
CA PRO A 41 -13.81 -17.91 -4.60
C PRO A 41 -13.52 -17.27 -3.24
N LEU A 42 -14.16 -16.13 -2.92
CA LEU A 42 -14.06 -15.47 -1.62
C LEU A 42 -15.01 -16.06 -0.56
N GLY A 43 -15.76 -17.11 -0.87
CA GLY A 43 -16.77 -17.70 0.01
C GLY A 43 -18.00 -16.80 0.21
N LEU A 44 -18.28 -15.93 -0.77
CA LEU A 44 -19.36 -14.93 -0.79
C LEU A 44 -20.37 -15.17 -1.92
N GLY A 45 -20.49 -16.41 -2.41
CA GLY A 45 -21.40 -16.76 -3.49
C GLY A 45 -22.83 -16.30 -3.23
N GLN A 46 -23.42 -15.64 -4.21
CA GLN A 46 -24.80 -15.13 -4.16
C GLN A 46 -25.73 -15.97 -5.04
N SER A 47 -27.00 -16.05 -4.64
CA SER A 47 -28.04 -16.73 -5.43
C SER A 47 -28.43 -15.92 -6.68
N ASP A 48 -28.87 -16.62 -7.72
CA ASP A 48 -29.34 -15.99 -8.96
C ASP A 48 -30.48 -14.98 -8.72
N LYS A 49 -31.39 -15.28 -7.80
CA LYS A 49 -32.44 -14.34 -7.37
C LYS A 49 -31.84 -13.03 -6.84
N PHE A 50 -30.85 -13.13 -5.95
CA PHE A 50 -30.19 -11.95 -5.39
C PHE A 50 -29.44 -11.15 -6.45
N LEU A 51 -28.74 -11.82 -7.38
CA LEU A 51 -28.06 -11.14 -8.49
C LEU A 51 -29.03 -10.38 -9.40
N LYS A 52 -30.21 -10.94 -9.65
CA LYS A 52 -31.29 -10.26 -10.39
C LYS A 52 -31.80 -9.03 -9.63
N ASP A 53 -32.01 -9.14 -8.33
CA ASP A 53 -32.46 -8.01 -7.51
C ASP A 53 -31.42 -6.87 -7.48
N VAL A 54 -30.14 -7.22 -7.37
CA VAL A 54 -29.02 -6.27 -7.45
C VAL A 54 -28.93 -5.63 -8.84
N ALA A 55 -29.07 -6.42 -9.92
CA ALA A 55 -29.07 -5.90 -11.29
C ALA A 55 -30.27 -4.98 -11.58
N ALA A 56 -31.42 -5.27 -10.98
CA ALA A 56 -32.64 -4.45 -11.05
C ALA A 56 -32.53 -3.17 -10.23
N GLY A 57 -31.58 -3.08 -9.29
CA GLY A 57 -31.42 -1.93 -8.39
C GLY A 57 -32.47 -1.91 -7.28
N VAL A 58 -32.91 -3.08 -6.81
CA VAL A 58 -33.83 -3.19 -5.68
C VAL A 58 -33.18 -2.55 -4.45
N LYS A 59 -33.90 -1.64 -3.81
CA LYS A 59 -33.42 -0.87 -2.65
C LYS A 59 -32.90 -1.81 -1.55
N GLY A 60 -31.70 -1.52 -1.03
CA GLY A 60 -31.10 -2.27 0.08
C GLY A 60 -30.26 -3.49 -0.33
N THR A 61 -30.38 -3.98 -1.56
CA THR A 61 -29.68 -5.21 -1.99
C THR A 61 -28.18 -4.98 -2.21
N VAL A 62 -27.80 -3.84 -2.79
CA VAL A 62 -26.39 -3.47 -2.99
C VAL A 62 -25.72 -3.21 -1.65
N GLU A 63 -26.44 -2.58 -0.72
CA GLU A 63 -25.99 -2.26 0.63
C GLU A 63 -25.75 -3.54 1.44
N GLN A 64 -26.65 -4.52 1.34
CA GLN A 64 -26.46 -5.84 1.94
C GLN A 64 -25.19 -6.53 1.41
N LEU A 65 -24.97 -6.50 0.09
CA LEU A 65 -23.78 -7.09 -0.51
C LEU A 65 -22.49 -6.38 -0.03
N LEU A 66 -22.51 -5.05 0.04
CA LEU A 66 -21.39 -4.25 0.54
C LEU A 66 -21.08 -4.57 2.00
N TYR A 67 -22.11 -4.74 2.84
CA TYR A 67 -21.94 -5.10 4.25
C TYR A 67 -21.27 -6.48 4.39
N ILE A 68 -21.75 -7.48 3.64
CA ILE A 68 -21.18 -8.83 3.63
C ILE A 68 -19.71 -8.81 3.23
N ILE A 69 -19.36 -8.04 2.19
CA ILE A 69 -17.98 -7.92 1.71
C ILE A 69 -17.09 -7.20 2.73
N LYS A 70 -17.59 -6.11 3.34
CA LYS A 70 -16.86 -5.41 4.40
C LYS A 70 -16.51 -6.37 5.54
N TYR A 71 -17.50 -7.12 6.02
CA TYR A 71 -17.29 -8.08 7.10
C TYR A 71 -16.20 -9.11 6.76
N LYS A 72 -16.22 -9.68 5.55
CA LYS A 72 -15.18 -10.63 5.12
C LYS A 72 -13.78 -10.03 5.02
N VAL A 73 -13.67 -8.81 4.51
CA VAL A 73 -12.38 -8.11 4.41
C VAL A 73 -11.83 -7.82 5.80
N ASP A 74 -12.68 -7.37 6.73
CA ASP A 74 -12.26 -7.08 8.10
C ASP A 74 -11.84 -8.36 8.84
N GLU A 75 -12.55 -9.47 8.64
CA GLU A 75 -12.17 -10.79 9.19
C GLU A 75 -10.83 -11.30 8.63
N ALA A 76 -10.59 -11.12 7.32
CA ALA A 76 -9.32 -11.52 6.72
C ALA A 76 -8.12 -10.73 7.29
N LYS A 77 -8.30 -9.42 7.52
CA LYS A 77 -7.27 -8.57 8.14
C LYS A 77 -6.95 -8.97 9.57
N LYS A 78 -7.97 -9.25 10.38
CA LYS A 78 -7.76 -9.71 11.76
C LYS A 78 -6.96 -11.00 11.82
N LYS A 79 -7.28 -11.96 10.93
CA LYS A 79 -6.51 -13.21 10.85
C LYS A 79 -5.06 -12.97 10.47
N GLU A 80 -4.81 -12.09 9.51
CA GLU A 80 -3.44 -11.72 9.13
C GLU A 80 -2.68 -11.07 10.30
N GLU A 81 -3.33 -10.17 11.06
CA GLU A 81 -2.76 -9.55 12.26
C GLU A 81 -2.46 -10.58 13.37
N GLU A 82 -3.39 -11.51 13.63
CA GLU A 82 -3.21 -12.61 14.59
C GLU A 82 -2.10 -13.57 14.18
N GLU A 83 -2.00 -13.91 12.88
CA GLU A 83 -0.93 -14.77 12.34
C GLU A 83 0.45 -14.09 12.44
N ILE A 84 0.53 -12.79 12.20
CA ILE A 84 1.76 -12.00 12.37
C ILE A 84 2.16 -11.95 13.85
N GLU A 85 1.22 -11.70 14.75
CA GLU A 85 1.49 -11.65 16.20
C GLU A 85 1.96 -13.00 16.74
N GLN A 86 1.31 -14.10 16.30
CA GLN A 86 1.73 -15.46 16.63
C GLN A 86 3.10 -15.82 16.03
N GLY A 87 3.36 -15.40 14.78
CA GLY A 87 4.67 -15.59 14.14
C GLY A 87 5.80 -14.86 14.84
N ILE A 88 5.56 -13.62 15.31
CA ILE A 88 6.53 -12.85 16.10
C ILE A 88 6.78 -13.50 17.45
N LEU A 89 5.73 -13.95 18.15
CA LEU A 89 5.85 -14.61 19.45
C LEU A 89 6.69 -15.89 19.36
N TYR A 90 6.45 -16.72 18.35
CA TYR A 90 7.21 -17.95 18.12
C TYR A 90 8.69 -17.65 17.81
N SER A 91 8.97 -16.56 17.07
CA SER A 91 10.35 -16.14 16.77
C SER A 91 11.14 -15.66 18.01
N TYR A 92 10.44 -15.17 19.04
CA TYR A 92 11.07 -14.64 20.27
C TYR A 92 11.28 -15.72 21.33
N SER A 93 10.51 -16.81 21.29
CA SER A 93 10.67 -17.95 22.20
C SER A 93 11.72 -18.97 21.75
N GLU A 94 12.30 -18.81 20.56
CA GLU A 94 13.30 -19.74 19.99
C GLU A 94 14.72 -19.44 20.49
N GLU A 95 14.95 -19.55 21.81
CA GLU A 95 16.23 -20.04 22.31
C GLU A 95 16.31 -21.55 21.98
N VAL A 96 17.00 -21.87 20.89
CA VAL A 96 17.60 -23.17 20.53
C VAL A 96 16.93 -24.40 21.15
N ILE A 97 15.83 -24.88 20.55
CA ILE A 97 15.40 -26.27 20.72
C ILE A 97 15.66 -27.00 19.41
N SER A 98 16.74 -27.77 19.39
CA SER A 98 16.96 -28.81 18.40
C SER A 98 15.87 -29.88 18.55
N HIS A 99 14.86 -29.86 17.67
CA HIS A 99 13.94 -30.98 17.54
C HIS A 99 14.00 -31.60 16.14
N GLU A 100 14.44 -32.85 16.15
CA GLU A 100 14.34 -33.83 15.09
C GLU A 100 12.86 -34.15 14.83
N ASP A 101 12.50 -34.13 13.55
CA ASP A 101 11.47 -34.95 12.91
C ASP A 101 9.99 -34.76 13.35
N GLU A 102 9.29 -33.79 12.75
CA GLU A 102 7.84 -33.87 12.48
C GLU A 102 7.54 -33.00 11.23
N THR A 103 7.17 -33.65 10.12
CA THR A 103 6.93 -33.01 8.81
C THR A 103 5.58 -32.27 8.77
N PHE A 104 5.62 -30.94 8.89
CA PHE A 104 4.49 -30.08 8.48
C PHE A 104 4.49 -29.88 6.95
N PRO A 105 3.39 -30.16 6.23
CA PRO A 105 3.33 -30.00 4.78
C PRO A 105 2.95 -28.56 4.42
N SER A 106 3.90 -27.65 4.58
CA SER A 106 3.97 -26.39 3.81
C SER A 106 5.40 -25.89 3.77
N THR A 107 6.31 -26.75 3.33
CA THR A 107 7.72 -26.38 3.16
C THR A 107 7.86 -25.56 1.88
N VAL A 108 7.96 -24.24 1.99
CA VAL A 108 8.63 -23.41 0.98
C VAL A 108 9.99 -24.05 0.72
N SER A 109 10.33 -24.30 -0.54
CA SER A 109 11.57 -25.02 -0.85
C SER A 109 12.77 -24.26 -0.28
N LEU A 110 13.79 -24.98 0.20
CA LEU A 110 15.01 -24.38 0.72
C LEU A 110 15.65 -23.40 -0.29
N SER A 111 15.47 -23.66 -1.59
CA SER A 111 15.83 -22.76 -2.69
C SER A 111 15.05 -21.44 -2.66
N GLU A 112 13.74 -21.47 -2.45
CA GLU A 112 12.92 -20.26 -2.37
C GLU A 112 13.26 -19.42 -1.14
N PHE A 113 13.51 -20.05 0.01
CA PHE A 113 13.97 -19.35 1.21
C PHE A 113 15.34 -18.70 1.02
N LYS A 114 16.31 -19.42 0.43
CA LYS A 114 17.64 -18.86 0.10
C LYS A 114 17.54 -17.69 -0.88
N ASN A 115 16.67 -17.80 -1.89
CA ASN A 115 16.42 -16.72 -2.84
C ASN A 115 15.82 -15.49 -2.15
N MET A 116 14.83 -15.70 -1.27
CA MET A 116 14.19 -14.63 -0.52
C MET A 116 15.18 -13.93 0.42
N LYS A 117 16.01 -14.68 1.14
CA LYS A 117 17.07 -14.14 2.00
C LYS A 117 18.11 -13.34 1.20
N SER A 118 18.52 -13.84 0.04
CA SER A 118 19.43 -13.11 -0.84
C SER A 118 18.81 -11.80 -1.37
N LEU A 119 17.52 -11.80 -1.67
CA LEU A 119 16.81 -10.61 -2.13
C LEU A 119 16.67 -9.56 -1.02
N LEU A 120 16.38 -9.99 0.21
CA LEU A 120 16.33 -9.11 1.38
C LEU A 120 17.67 -8.41 1.60
N ASN A 121 18.79 -9.15 1.62
CA ASN A 121 20.12 -8.56 1.77
C ASN A 121 20.41 -7.50 0.68
N LYS A 122 20.06 -7.80 -0.59
CA LYS A 122 20.23 -6.83 -1.69
C LYS A 122 19.40 -5.57 -1.48
N LYS A 123 18.16 -5.72 -0.97
CA LYS A 123 17.28 -4.59 -0.69
C LYS A 123 17.79 -3.77 0.50
N GLU A 124 18.34 -4.41 1.52
CA GLU A 124 18.99 -3.72 2.65
C GLU A 124 20.21 -2.91 2.21
N GLU A 125 21.06 -3.47 1.34
CA GLU A 125 22.20 -2.74 0.76
C GLU A 125 21.76 -1.54 -0.10
N GLU A 126 20.70 -1.72 -0.90
CA GLU A 126 20.11 -0.64 -1.70
C GLU A 126 19.57 0.49 -0.81
N ILE A 127 18.87 0.15 0.27
CA ILE A 127 18.36 1.10 1.27
C ILE A 127 19.52 1.85 1.94
N ALA A 128 20.56 1.14 2.37
CA ALA A 128 21.73 1.76 2.99
C ALA A 128 22.42 2.75 2.05
N SER A 129 22.56 2.38 0.76
CA SER A 129 23.13 3.26 -0.27
C SER A 129 22.28 4.51 -0.49
N LEU A 130 20.96 4.35 -0.63
CA LEU A 130 20.04 5.47 -0.82
C LEU A 130 19.99 6.38 0.41
N SER A 131 19.94 5.82 1.61
CA SER A 131 19.98 6.58 2.86
C SER A 131 21.26 7.43 2.97
N GLY A 132 22.42 6.87 2.59
CA GLY A 132 23.67 7.63 2.53
C GLY A 132 23.62 8.79 1.53
N LYS A 133 23.02 8.58 0.35
CA LYS A 133 22.83 9.65 -0.65
C LYS A 133 21.91 10.75 -0.16
N VAL A 134 20.80 10.39 0.51
CA VAL A 134 19.88 11.37 1.12
C VAL A 134 20.62 12.22 2.14
N LYS A 135 21.34 11.60 3.08
CA LYS A 135 22.13 12.32 4.09
C LYS A 135 23.16 13.27 3.48
N HIS A 136 23.81 12.86 2.39
CA HIS A 136 24.76 13.72 1.68
C HIS A 136 24.09 14.92 1.02
N LEU A 137 22.95 14.70 0.35
CA LEU A 137 22.18 15.77 -0.27
C LEU A 137 21.66 16.76 0.77
N GLU A 138 21.18 16.28 1.91
CA GLU A 138 20.77 17.12 3.05
C GLU A 138 21.92 18.00 3.52
N ALA A 139 23.13 17.46 3.70
CA ALA A 139 24.30 18.24 4.09
C ALA A 139 24.72 19.29 3.05
N LEU A 140 24.54 19.00 1.75
CA LEU A 140 24.78 19.99 0.69
C LEU A 140 23.75 21.11 0.71
N ILE A 141 22.50 20.80 1.00
CA ILE A 141 21.43 21.80 1.12
C ILE A 141 21.73 22.72 2.31
N THR A 142 22.05 22.18 3.49
CA THR A 142 22.36 23.00 4.67
C THR A 142 23.55 23.93 4.44
N LEU A 143 24.62 23.47 3.77
CA LEU A 143 25.76 24.31 3.41
C LEU A 143 25.37 25.44 2.43
N LYS A 144 24.49 25.15 1.46
CA LYS A 144 24.00 26.16 0.52
C LYS A 144 23.11 27.18 1.21
N ASP A 145 22.25 26.76 2.14
CA ASP A 145 21.41 27.66 2.93
C ASP A 145 22.26 28.60 3.79
N GLN A 146 23.29 28.07 4.48
CA GLN A 146 24.25 28.89 5.23
C GLN A 146 24.95 29.92 4.33
N ARG A 147 25.34 29.52 3.11
CA ARG A 147 25.97 30.43 2.16
C ARG A 147 25.01 31.52 1.67
N ILE A 148 23.75 31.17 1.45
CA ILE A 148 22.70 32.13 1.10
C ILE A 148 22.54 33.15 2.23
N GLU A 149 22.46 32.70 3.49
CA GLU A 149 22.39 33.58 4.67
C GLU A 149 23.57 34.54 4.75
N ASP A 150 24.80 34.04 4.61
CA ASP A 150 26.02 34.86 4.65
C ASP A 150 26.03 35.93 3.56
N LEU A 151 25.62 35.56 2.34
CA LEU A 151 25.54 36.48 1.21
C LEU A 151 24.44 37.53 1.41
N ILE A 152 23.27 37.13 1.91
CA ILE A 152 22.19 38.07 2.28
C ILE A 152 22.69 39.05 3.34
N ALA A 153 23.40 38.58 4.36
CA ALA A 153 23.98 39.43 5.40
C ALA A 153 25.03 40.41 4.83
N GLN A 154 25.89 39.96 3.91
CA GLN A 154 26.84 40.84 3.22
C GLN A 154 26.14 41.90 2.37
N VAL A 155 25.13 41.50 1.59
CA VAL A 155 24.33 42.44 0.78
C VAL A 155 23.69 43.47 1.69
N ASN A 156 23.02 43.06 2.76
CA ASN A 156 22.37 43.99 3.71
C ASN A 156 23.36 45.00 4.32
N ARG A 157 24.58 44.56 4.66
CA ARG A 157 25.66 45.45 5.13
C ARG A 157 26.13 46.43 4.05
N CYS A 158 26.22 46.01 2.79
CA CYS A 158 26.57 46.91 1.70
C CYS A 158 25.44 47.90 1.35
N THR A 159 24.18 47.48 1.48
CA THR A 159 23.02 48.33 1.21
C THR A 159 22.82 49.38 2.31
N CYS A 160 23.09 49.06 3.58
CA CYS A 160 23.02 50.06 4.66
C CYS A 160 24.07 51.17 4.50
N PHE A 161 25.24 50.85 3.93
CA PHE A 161 26.27 51.83 3.58
C PHE A 161 25.84 52.73 2.41
N LYS A 162 25.16 52.18 1.40
CA LYS A 162 24.63 52.98 0.28
C LYS A 162 23.53 53.96 0.72
N ASN A 163 22.62 53.54 1.60
CA ASN A 163 21.54 54.41 2.10
C ASN A 163 22.06 55.56 2.97
N THR A 164 23.12 55.35 3.74
CA THR A 164 23.78 56.42 4.50
C THR A 164 24.55 57.36 3.57
N LEU A 165 25.23 56.86 2.53
CA LEU A 165 25.92 57.72 1.56
C LEU A 165 24.96 58.60 0.72
N THR A 166 23.75 58.12 0.41
CA THR A 166 22.74 58.93 -0.29
C THR A 166 22.14 60.03 0.58
N GLN A 167 22.09 59.84 1.90
CA GLN A 167 21.64 60.87 2.84
C GLN A 167 22.66 62.02 3.00
N TRP A 168 23.96 61.73 2.90
CA TRP A 168 25.03 62.74 3.02
C TRP A 168 25.28 63.56 1.75
N ASN A 169 24.80 63.12 0.58
CA ASN A 169 24.92 63.86 -0.68
C ASN A 169 23.65 64.66 -1.05
N SER A 170 22.69 64.77 -0.12
CA SER A 170 21.42 65.50 -0.31
C SER A 170 21.28 66.75 0.59
N GLU A 171 22.37 67.25 1.15
CA GLU A 171 22.51 68.60 1.75
C GLU A 171 23.54 69.41 0.95
#